data_AF-A0A1Y3EX69-F1
#
_entry.id   AF-A0A1Y3EX69-F1
#
_cell.length_a   1.000
_cell.length_b   1.000
_cell.length_c   1.000
_cell.angle_alpha   90.00
_cell.angle_beta   90.00
_cell.angle_gamma   90.00
#
_symmetry.space_group_name_H-M   'P 1'
#
loop_
_entity.id
_entity.type
_entity.pdbx_description
1 polymer ?
#
loop_
_entity_poly.entity_id
_entity_poly.type
_entity_poly.pdbx_seq_one_letter_code
_entity_poly.pdbx_strand_id
1 'polypeptide(L)'
;MKVKNEIGELELLAAADDKAQHYHLHTLLLKEGINEKRRDMANLDDQFQLNLDDPRFQAIYTSHLFNIDQTDPAFKRTAGMERLIEEKRRRKQHHHFP
;
A
#
# COMPACT_ATOMS: atom_id res chain seq x y z
N MET A 1 15.89 15.65 20.19
CA MET A 1 14.81 16.18 19.32
C MET A 1 14.02 14.98 18.80
N LYS A 2 12.77 14.79 19.24
CA LYS A 2 11.92 13.71 18.71
C LYS A 2 11.37 14.17 17.36
N VAL A 3 11.80 13.53 16.28
CA VAL A 3 11.28 13.78 14.94
C VAL A 3 9.82 13.33 14.93
N LYS A 4 8.89 14.27 14.81
CA LYS A 4 7.48 13.97 14.56
C LYS A 4 7.41 13.39 13.16
N ASN A 5 6.95 12.15 13.05
CA ASN A 5 6.70 11.52 11.77
C ASN A 5 5.39 12.14 11.25
N GLU A 6 5.54 13.12 10.36
CA GLU A 6 4.43 13.78 9.67
C GLU A 6 3.84 12.79 8.67
N ILE A 7 3.02 11.85 9.16
CA ILE A 7 2.10 11.11 8.32
C ILE A 7 1.21 12.18 7.71
N GLY A 8 1.48 12.52 6.45
CA GLY A 8 0.95 13.68 5.75
C GLY A 8 -0.48 13.99 6.14
N GLU A 9 -0.68 15.19 6.68
CA GLU A 9 -1.98 15.68 7.12
C GLU A 9 -2.89 15.83 5.89
N LEU A 10 -3.56 14.73 5.52
CA LEU A 10 -4.66 14.75 4.57
C LEU A 10 -5.89 15.33 5.29
N GLU A 11 -5.99 16.66 5.28
CA GLU A 11 -7.17 17.38 5.74
C GLU A 11 -8.27 17.29 4.65
N LEU A 12 -9.29 16.47 4.91
CA LEU A 12 -10.49 16.43 4.09
C LEU A 12 -11.50 17.44 4.64
N LEU A 13 -11.72 18.54 3.91
CA LEU A 13 -12.81 19.51 4.14
C LEU A 13 -14.17 18.86 3.84
N ALA A 14 -14.67 18.05 4.77
CA ALA A 14 -16.04 17.56 4.73
C ALA A 14 -16.98 18.67 5.22
N ALA A 15 -17.89 19.10 4.36
CA ALA A 15 -18.88 20.12 4.68
C ALA A 15 -19.75 19.71 5.88
N ALA A 16 -19.77 20.57 6.90
CA ALA A 16 -20.85 20.78 7.87
C ALA A 16 -21.12 19.73 8.98
N ASP A 17 -20.16 18.90 9.40
CA ASP A 17 -20.30 18.19 10.69
C ASP A 17 -18.94 18.02 11.40
N ASP A 18 -18.81 18.62 12.60
CA ASP A 18 -17.56 18.86 13.37
C ASP A 18 -16.94 17.60 14.00
N LYS A 19 -16.99 16.45 13.31
CA LYS A 19 -16.35 15.21 13.76
C LYS A 19 -15.41 14.71 12.69
N ALA A 20 -14.21 15.30 12.65
CA ALA A 20 -13.09 14.83 11.85
C ALA A 20 -12.84 13.33 12.11
N GLN A 21 -13.32 12.47 11.22
CA GLN A 21 -13.06 11.04 11.25
C GLN A 21 -11.64 10.83 10.74
N HIS A 22 -10.72 10.42 11.62
CA HIS A 22 -9.37 10.04 11.20
C HIS A 22 -9.43 8.66 10.52
N TYR A 23 -9.30 8.61 9.20
CA TYR A 23 -9.34 7.35 8.44
C TYR A 23 -8.01 6.59 8.39
N HIS A 24 -6.96 7.13 9.02
CA HIS A 24 -5.65 6.49 9.02
C HIS A 24 -5.64 5.34 10.05
N LEU A 25 -5.41 4.11 9.59
CA LEU A 25 -5.46 2.90 10.41
C LEU A 25 -4.63 3.03 11.70
N HIS A 26 -3.42 3.60 11.62
CA HIS A 26 -2.55 3.83 12.77
C HIS A 26 -3.21 4.73 13.84
N THR A 27 -3.86 5.82 13.42
CA THR A 27 -4.57 6.73 14.32
C THR A 27 -5.78 6.08 14.95
N LEU A 28 -6.50 5.24 14.19
CA LEU A 28 -7.62 4.44 14.72
C LEU A 28 -7.15 3.43 15.77
N LEU A 29 -6.07 2.69 15.49
CA LEU A 29 -5.50 1.72 16.44
C LEU A 29 -5.01 2.40 17.73
N LEU A 30 -4.34 3.55 17.60
CA LEU A 30 -3.90 4.37 18.74
C LEU A 30 -5.08 4.84 19.59
N LYS A 31 -6.16 5.34 18.95
CA LYS A 31 -7.37 5.80 19.63
C LYS A 31 -8.07 4.67 20.39
N GLU A 32 -8.12 3.48 19.79
CA GLU A 32 -8.70 2.28 20.40
C GLU A 32 -7.76 1.60 21.42
N GLY A 33 -6.57 2.17 21.68
CA GLY A 33 -5.60 1.63 22.65
C GLY A 33 -4.94 0.32 22.22
N ILE A 34 -5.05 -0.05 20.95
CA ILE A 34 -4.50 -1.27 20.37
C ILE A 34 -3.02 -1.01 20.05
N ASN A 35 -2.12 -1.53 20.89
CA ASN A 35 -0.68 -1.49 20.64
C ASN A 35 -0.30 -2.50 19.55
N GLU A 36 0.45 -2.07 18.53
CA GLU A 36 0.90 -2.82 17.35
C GLU A 36 1.73 -4.10 17.62
N LYS A 37 1.88 -4.53 18.87
CA LYS A 37 2.64 -5.73 19.22
C LYS A 37 1.76 -6.99 19.10
N ARG A 38 1.71 -7.48 17.86
CA ARG A 38 1.88 -8.88 17.43
C ARG A 38 1.14 -9.97 18.21
N ARG A 39 0.27 -10.70 17.50
CA ARG A 39 -0.13 -12.13 17.61
C ARG A 39 -1.52 -12.17 16.96
N ASP A 40 -1.65 -12.15 15.63
CA ASP A 40 -1.72 -13.40 14.83
C ASP A 40 -1.60 -13.14 13.31
N MET A 41 -1.14 -11.97 12.87
CA MET A 41 -1.04 -11.64 11.43
C MET A 41 0.05 -12.40 10.67
N ALA A 42 1.04 -12.99 11.38
CA ALA A 42 2.10 -13.76 10.73
C ALA A 42 1.58 -14.99 9.96
N ASN A 43 0.39 -15.51 10.30
CA ASN A 43 -0.23 -16.64 9.60
C ASN A 43 -1.24 -16.21 8.52
N LEU A 44 -1.65 -14.94 8.49
CA LEU A 44 -2.57 -14.40 7.48
C LEU A 44 -1.83 -14.02 6.20
N ASP A 45 -0.58 -13.55 6.32
CA ASP A 45 0.24 -13.16 5.17
C ASP A 45 0.52 -14.33 4.21
N ASP A 46 0.61 -15.57 4.72
CA ASP A 46 0.87 -16.77 3.89
C ASP A 46 -0.36 -17.25 3.10
N GLN A 47 -1.58 -16.91 3.53
CA GLN A 47 -2.81 -17.35 2.86
C GLN A 47 -3.25 -16.40 1.74
N PHE A 48 -2.80 -15.15 1.76
CA PHE A 48 -3.21 -14.15 0.77
C PHE A 48 -2.41 -14.30 -0.53
N GLN A 49 -3.11 -14.68 -1.61
CA GLN A 49 -2.54 -14.73 -2.96
C GLN A 49 -3.20 -13.66 -3.84
N LEU A 50 -2.38 -12.75 -4.35
CA LEU A 50 -2.84 -11.67 -5.22
C LEU A 50 -3.03 -12.19 -6.66
N ASN A 51 -4.20 -11.93 -7.23
CA ASN A 51 -4.49 -12.24 -8.64
C ASN A 51 -3.78 -11.22 -9.56
N LEU A 52 -2.79 -11.68 -10.31
CA LEU A 52 -1.98 -10.87 -11.24
C LEU A 52 -2.70 -10.52 -12.56
N ASP A 53 -3.79 -11.22 -12.86
CA ASP A 53 -4.60 -11.01 -14.07
C ASP A 53 -5.83 -10.13 -13.82
N ASP A 54 -6.02 -9.63 -12.60
CA ASP A 54 -7.11 -8.73 -12.27
C ASP A 54 -7.03 -7.43 -13.11
N PRO A 55 -8.10 -7.06 -13.84
CA PRO A 55 -8.13 -5.84 -14.66
C PRO A 55 -7.77 -4.57 -13.90
N ARG A 56 -8.01 -4.52 -12.58
CA ARG A 56 -7.70 -3.35 -11.74
C ARG A 56 -6.20 -3.05 -11.66
N PHE A 57 -5.34 -4.06 -11.81
CA PHE A 57 -3.89 -3.88 -11.76
C PHE A 57 -3.25 -3.67 -13.15
N GLN A 58 -4.03 -3.73 -14.24
CA GLN A 58 -3.50 -3.61 -15.60
C GLN A 58 -2.71 -2.32 -15.83
N ALA A 59 -3.19 -1.21 -15.27
CA ALA A 59 -2.55 0.09 -15.41
C ALA A 59 -1.11 0.12 -14.86
N ILE A 60 -0.80 -0.72 -13.85
CA ILE A 60 0.56 -0.87 -13.31
C ILE A 60 1.52 -1.42 -14.37
N TYR A 61 1.02 -2.25 -15.29
CA TYR A 61 1.85 -2.86 -16.34
C TYR A 61 1.97 -1.99 -17.60
N THR A 62 0.92 -1.23 -17.93
CA THR A 62 0.81 -0.52 -19.20
C THR A 62 1.16 0.96 -19.14
N SER A 63 0.94 1.63 -17.99
CA SER A 63 1.13 3.08 -17.86
C SER A 63 2.23 3.42 -16.87
N HIS A 64 3.04 4.42 -17.24
CA HIS A 64 4.16 4.91 -16.44
C HIS A 64 3.70 5.67 -15.19
N LEU A 65 2.48 6.22 -15.22
CA LEU A 65 1.90 7.00 -14.11
C LEU A 65 1.62 6.13 -12.88
N PHE A 66 1.47 4.81 -13.07
CA PHE A 66 1.18 3.85 -11.99
C PHE A 66 2.38 2.92 -11.71
N ASN A 67 3.60 3.38 -12.01
CA ASN A 67 4.81 2.64 -11.70
C ASN A 67 5.01 2.57 -10.18
N ILE A 68 5.35 1.38 -9.68
CA ILE A 68 5.68 1.18 -8.28
C ILE A 68 7.12 1.67 -8.05
N ASP A 69 7.26 2.75 -7.27
CA ASP A 69 8.56 3.32 -6.88
C ASP A 69 9.01 2.74 -5.53
N GLN A 70 10.15 2.04 -5.53
CA GLN A 70 10.73 1.46 -4.32
C GLN A 70 11.50 2.47 -3.46
N THR A 71 11.73 3.69 -3.98
CA THR A 71 12.41 4.77 -3.27
C THR A 71 11.46 5.70 -2.52
N ASP A 72 10.15 5.61 -2.80
CA ASP A 72 9.11 6.35 -2.09
C ASP A 72 9.03 5.88 -0.62
N PRO A 73 9.14 6.78 0.38
CA PRO A 73 8.98 6.43 1.80
C PRO A 73 7.65 5.75 2.16
N ALA A 74 6.60 5.98 1.37
CA ALA A 74 5.30 5.34 1.53
C ALA A 74 5.28 3.90 1.02
N PHE A 75 6.26 3.47 0.22
CA PHE A 75 6.34 2.11 -0.30
C PHE A 75 6.46 1.09 0.83
N LYS A 76 5.56 0.10 0.82
CA LYS A 76 5.59 -1.04 1.74
C LYS A 76 5.90 -2.29 0.95
N ARG A 77 7.00 -2.94 1.31
CA ARG A 77 7.46 -4.18 0.70
C ARG A 77 6.64 -5.35 1.24
N THR A 78 5.49 -5.59 0.63
CA THR A 78 4.63 -6.75 0.91
C THR A 78 4.82 -7.83 -0.16
N ALA A 79 4.49 -9.09 0.14
CA ALA A 79 4.58 -10.19 -0.81
C ALA A 79 3.78 -9.91 -2.10
N GLY A 80 2.58 -9.34 -1.98
CA GLY A 80 1.76 -8.96 -3.14
C GLY A 80 2.42 -7.89 -4.02
N MET A 81 3.06 -6.88 -3.42
CA MET A 81 3.77 -5.85 -4.20
C MET A 81 5.00 -6.41 -4.92
N GLU A 82 5.73 -7.33 -4.30
CA GLU A 82 6.84 -8.01 -4.96
C GLU A 82 6.38 -8.80 -6.19
N ARG A 83 5.28 -9.55 -6.06
CA ARG A 83 4.70 -10.31 -7.18
C ARG A 83 4.28 -9.41 -8.35
N LEU A 84 3.69 -8.24 -8.07
CA LEU A 84 3.34 -7.26 -9.11
C LEU A 84 4.58 -6.74 -9.85
N ILE A 85 5.67 -6.45 -9.13
CA ILE A 85 6.92 -5.95 -9.72
C ILE A 85 7.58 -7.05 -10.56
N GLU A 86 7.61 -8.28 -10.07
CA GLU A 86 8.15 -9.44 -10.78
C GLU A 86 7.37 -9.71 -12.07
N GLU A 87 6.04 -9.72 -12.00
CA GLU A 87 5.18 -9.92 -13.16
C GLU A 87 5.39 -8.82 -14.22
N LYS A 88 5.54 -7.56 -13.78
CA LYS A 88 5.87 -6.46 -14.69
C LYS A 88 7.21 -6.67 -15.40
N ARG A 89 8.23 -7.14 -14.68
CA ARG A 89 9.55 -7.46 -15.27
C ARG A 89 9.42 -8.59 -16.27
N ARG A 90 8.68 -9.66 -15.93
CA ARG A 90 8.40 -10.80 -16.82
C ARG A 90 7.71 -10.35 -18.11
N ARG A 91 6.65 -9.52 -18.03
CA ARG A 91 5.94 -8.98 -19.20
C ARG A 91 6.84 -8.12 -20.09
N LYS A 92 7.71 -7.31 -19.50
CA LYS A 92 8.70 -6.52 -20.26
C LYS A 92 9.71 -7.41 -20.98
N GLN A 93 10.21 -8.47 -20.34
CA GLN A 93 11.12 -9.42 -20.99
C GLN A 93 10.44 -10.11 -22.18
N HIS A 94 9.18 -10.54 -22.02
CA HIS A 94 8.40 -11.10 -23.14
C HIS A 94 8.12 -10.09 -24.27
N HIS A 95 7.91 -8.81 -23.95
CA HIS A 95 7.74 -7.76 -24.98
C HIS A 95 9.07 -7.34 -25.64
N HIS A 96 10.22 -7.63 -25.02
CA HIS A 96 11.53 -7.17 -25.47
C HIS A 96 12.23 -8.16 -26.41
N PHE A 97 11.69 -9.36 -26.66
CA PHE A 97 12.21 -10.35 -27.60
C PHE A 97 11.12 -11.30 -28.16
N PRO A 98 11.04 -11.51 -29.48
CA PRO A 98 10.93 -10.54 -30.58
C PRO A 98 9.47 -10.25 -30.99
#